data_AF-A0A381Y9Z4-F1
#
_entry.id   AF-A0A381Y9Z4-F1
#
_cell.length_a   1.000
_cell.length_b   1.000
_cell.length_c   1.000
_cell.angle_alpha   90.00
_cell.angle_beta   90.00
_cell.angle_gamma   90.00
#
_symmetry.space_group_name_H-M   'P 1'
#
loop_
_entity.id
_entity.type
_entity.pdbx_description
1 polymer ?
#
loop_
_entity_poly.entity_id
_entity_poly.type
_entity_poly.pdbx_seq_one_letter_code
_entity_poly.pdbx_strand_id
1 'polypeptide(L)'
;MATNQYFNLHGTNTPEQRLIENLNIEAIKTFGTDVYYCPRTLNDEDTLMGEDNTASYNSAHTIEMYIKSVDGFEGEGDFISKFGLQIKDQITFTVARRRWTELNVQGDGRADAPHEGDLIYFPTTEALFQILFVEDEAVFYQTGALQTYDMLCEMFTYSDQSFNTGIDTIDAIERAQSYSIDFTMDTGSGNYTVGEQVYQGASLAAATVKGEVASWNAADKLLNLINMTGNFSGTVNIVGDSSSATYSITSFDAQSSAADTAASADNAEIEAAADAIIDFTEGNPFGSL
;
A
#
# COMPACT_ATOMS: atom_id res chain seq x y z
N MET A 1 -24.46 -39.48 22.53
CA MET A 1 -23.33 -40.43 22.59
C MET A 1 -22.58 -40.15 23.88
N ALA A 2 -22.15 -41.16 24.64
CA ALA A 2 -21.40 -40.92 25.88
C ALA A 2 -20.00 -40.40 25.50
N THR A 3 -19.78 -39.10 25.63
CA THR A 3 -18.46 -38.48 25.47
C THR A 3 -17.59 -38.85 26.67
N ASN A 4 -16.28 -38.92 26.46
CA ASN A 4 -15.35 -39.23 27.54
C ASN A 4 -15.41 -38.12 28.61
N GLN A 5 -15.71 -38.48 29.87
CA GLN A 5 -15.91 -37.53 30.98
C GLN A 5 -14.67 -36.67 31.27
N TYR A 6 -13.49 -37.13 30.86
CA TYR A 6 -12.21 -36.44 31.06
C TYR A 6 -11.84 -35.49 29.92
N PHE A 7 -12.54 -35.54 28.79
CA PHE A 7 -12.25 -34.68 27.63
C PHE A 7 -13.47 -33.83 27.30
N ASN A 8 -13.35 -32.53 27.54
CA ASN A 8 -14.37 -31.56 27.16
C ASN A 8 -13.98 -30.86 25.86
N LEU A 9 -14.43 -31.43 24.75
CA LEU A 9 -14.18 -30.91 23.40
C LEU A 9 -15.21 -29.85 22.96
N HIS A 10 -16.25 -29.56 23.75
CA HIS A 10 -17.35 -28.68 23.32
C HIS A 10 -17.62 -27.53 24.29
N GLY A 11 -16.77 -27.35 25.31
CA GLY A 11 -16.82 -26.19 26.20
C GLY A 11 -16.17 -24.95 25.57
N THR A 12 -16.36 -23.79 26.18
CA THR A 12 -15.60 -22.58 25.84
C THR A 12 -14.30 -22.56 26.64
N ASN A 13 -13.16 -22.43 25.95
CA ASN A 13 -11.85 -22.22 26.57
C ASN A 13 -11.39 -23.37 27.48
N THR A 14 -11.54 -24.61 26.99
CA THR A 14 -11.14 -25.82 27.74
C THR A 14 -9.63 -26.04 27.71
N PRO A 15 -9.05 -26.76 28.69
CA PRO A 15 -7.62 -27.09 28.70
C PRO A 15 -7.16 -27.79 27.41
N GLU A 16 -8.02 -28.61 26.81
CA GLU A 16 -7.75 -29.32 25.56
C GLU A 16 -7.69 -28.36 24.37
N GLN A 17 -8.63 -27.41 24.26
CA GLN A 17 -8.58 -26.37 23.23
C GLN A 17 -7.30 -25.54 23.33
N ARG A 18 -6.90 -25.15 24.55
CA ARG A 18 -5.65 -24.41 24.77
C ARG A 18 -4.41 -25.22 24.39
N LEU A 19 -4.39 -26.52 24.67
CA LEU A 19 -3.26 -27.37 24.32
C LEU A 19 -3.09 -27.44 22.80
N ILE A 20 -4.17 -27.64 22.06
CA ILE A 20 -4.11 -27.72 20.60
C ILE A 20 -3.76 -26.34 20.02
N GLU A 21 -4.33 -25.26 20.54
CA GLU A 21 -3.96 -23.90 20.13
C GLU A 21 -2.48 -23.58 20.42
N ASN A 22 -1.94 -23.98 21.57
CA ASN A 22 -0.51 -23.85 21.87
C ASN A 22 0.34 -24.63 20.86
N LEU A 23 -0.08 -25.84 20.49
CA LEU A 23 0.63 -26.67 19.52
C LEU A 23 0.60 -26.03 18.13
N ASN A 24 -0.54 -25.47 17.71
CA ASN A 24 -0.64 -24.74 16.45
C ASN A 24 0.24 -23.49 16.45
N ILE A 25 0.25 -22.70 17.53
CA ILE A 25 1.12 -21.53 17.64
C ILE A 25 2.60 -21.94 17.57
N GLU A 26 3.00 -23.02 18.24
CA GLU A 26 4.37 -23.52 18.18
C GLU A 26 4.74 -24.02 16.78
N ALA A 27 3.80 -24.69 16.09
CA ALA A 27 3.98 -25.12 14.71
C ALA A 27 4.16 -23.92 13.76
N ILE A 28 3.33 -22.88 13.89
CA ILE A 28 3.46 -21.65 13.10
C ILE A 28 4.78 -20.95 13.43
N LYS A 29 5.22 -20.91 14.69
CA LYS A 29 6.52 -20.34 15.05
C LYS A 29 7.72 -21.13 14.51
N THR A 30 7.57 -22.44 14.33
CA THR A 30 8.66 -23.30 13.84
C THR A 30 8.75 -23.31 12.32
N PHE A 31 7.62 -23.30 11.62
CA PHE A 31 7.53 -23.52 10.17
C PHE A 31 6.93 -22.35 9.39
N GLY A 32 6.33 -21.39 10.08
CA GLY A 32 5.82 -20.16 9.47
C GLY A 32 6.92 -19.15 9.18
N THR A 33 6.50 -17.99 8.73
CA THR A 33 7.36 -16.85 8.44
C THR A 33 6.80 -15.61 9.12
N ASP A 34 7.69 -14.70 9.48
CA ASP A 34 7.32 -13.38 9.97
C ASP A 34 6.88 -12.51 8.80
N VAL A 35 5.70 -11.92 8.92
CA VAL A 35 5.14 -10.96 7.96
C VAL A 35 4.74 -9.68 8.67
N TYR A 36 4.58 -8.61 7.89
CA TYR A 36 4.04 -7.36 8.39
C TYR A 36 2.59 -7.23 7.94
N TYR A 37 1.69 -7.15 8.91
CA TYR A 37 0.27 -6.88 8.68
C TYR A 37 -0.01 -5.38 8.82
N CYS A 38 -0.61 -4.81 7.78
CA CYS A 38 -0.90 -3.39 7.65
C CYS A 38 -2.42 -3.20 7.54
N PRO A 39 -3.09 -2.73 8.61
CA PRO A 39 -4.54 -2.52 8.58
C PRO A 39 -4.91 -1.33 7.70
N ARG A 40 -5.96 -1.50 6.90
CA ARG A 40 -6.54 -0.45 6.06
C ARG A 40 -7.29 0.56 6.92
N THR A 41 -6.92 1.83 6.83
CA THR A 41 -7.67 2.94 7.40
C THR A 41 -8.62 3.47 6.33
N LEU A 42 -9.93 3.41 6.63
CA LEU A 42 -10.96 3.98 5.78
C LEU A 42 -11.03 5.50 5.99
N ASN A 43 -10.83 6.27 4.93
CA ASN A 43 -10.82 7.73 4.99
C ASN A 43 -12.10 8.36 4.43
N ASP A 44 -12.58 7.87 3.28
CA ASP A 44 -13.80 8.36 2.62
C ASP A 44 -14.66 7.19 2.12
N GLU A 45 -15.19 6.42 3.07
CA GLU A 45 -16.03 5.25 2.77
C GLU A 45 -17.39 5.66 2.20
N ASP A 46 -17.68 5.25 0.97
CA ASP A 46 -19.04 5.26 0.46
C ASP A 46 -19.84 4.11 1.08
N THR A 47 -20.69 4.44 2.05
CA THR A 47 -21.58 3.50 2.73
C THR A 47 -22.54 2.72 1.82
N LEU A 48 -22.76 3.15 0.57
CA LEU A 48 -23.65 2.46 -0.37
C LEU A 48 -22.92 1.37 -1.16
N MET A 49 -21.69 1.64 -1.62
CA MET A 49 -20.91 0.76 -2.47
C MET A 49 -19.76 0.06 -1.73
N GLY A 50 -19.46 0.47 -0.49
CA GLY A 50 -18.35 -0.05 0.31
C GLY A 50 -16.97 0.29 -0.26
N GLU A 51 -16.90 1.22 -1.21
CA GLU A 51 -15.65 1.67 -1.82
C GLU A 51 -15.11 2.87 -1.04
N ASP A 52 -13.80 2.87 -0.83
CA ASP A 52 -13.06 4.02 -0.31
C ASP A 52 -11.97 4.37 -1.32
N ASN A 53 -12.13 5.54 -1.93
CA ASN A 53 -11.24 6.06 -2.97
C ASN A 53 -9.91 6.59 -2.41
N THR A 54 -9.81 6.82 -1.09
CA THR A 54 -8.61 7.39 -0.45
C THR A 54 -8.11 6.50 0.69
N ALA A 55 -8.06 5.18 0.48
CA ALA A 55 -7.57 4.26 1.49
C ALA A 55 -6.12 4.58 1.93
N SER A 56 -5.84 4.49 3.23
CA SER A 56 -4.50 4.72 3.77
C SER A 56 -4.07 3.61 4.73
N TYR A 57 -2.76 3.39 4.87
CA TYR A 57 -2.20 2.40 5.78
C TYR A 57 -1.17 3.08 6.69
N ASN A 58 -1.56 3.28 7.94
CA ASN A 58 -0.84 4.14 8.88
C ASN A 58 -0.07 3.37 9.97
N SER A 59 -0.11 2.03 9.92
CA SER A 59 0.58 1.17 10.88
C SER A 59 0.99 -0.15 10.25
N ALA A 60 2.03 -0.75 10.82
CA ALA A 60 2.46 -2.11 10.52
C ALA A 60 2.66 -2.90 11.83
N HIS A 61 2.19 -4.13 11.84
CA HIS A 61 2.28 -5.05 12.95
C HIS A 61 2.99 -6.34 12.52
N THR A 62 4.00 -6.76 13.26
CA THR A 62 4.70 -8.01 12.99
C THR A 62 3.91 -9.20 13.54
N ILE A 63 3.66 -10.19 12.69
CA ILE A 63 2.97 -11.41 13.09
C ILE A 63 3.50 -12.61 12.32
N GLU A 64 3.63 -13.74 13.02
CA GLU A 64 3.97 -15.01 12.42
C GLU A 64 2.76 -15.62 11.70
N MET A 65 2.92 -15.93 10.41
CA MET A 65 1.90 -16.59 9.60
C MET A 65 2.48 -17.83 8.93
N TYR A 66 1.65 -18.87 8.82
CA TYR A 66 1.99 -20.09 8.08
C TYR A 66 1.43 -20.01 6.67
N ILE A 67 2.26 -20.32 5.68
CA ILE A 67 1.80 -20.41 4.29
C ILE A 67 1.23 -21.80 4.07
N LYS A 68 -0.08 -21.89 3.92
CA LYS A 68 -0.79 -23.17 3.71
C LYS A 68 -0.63 -23.67 2.27
N SER A 69 -0.32 -22.77 1.33
CA SER A 69 -0.06 -23.11 -0.06
C SER A 69 1.34 -23.70 -0.23
N VAL A 70 1.42 -25.03 -0.28
CA VAL A 70 2.62 -25.80 -0.64
C VAL A 70 2.38 -26.69 -1.88
N ASP A 71 1.15 -26.76 -2.39
CA ASP A 71 0.84 -27.48 -3.63
C ASP A 71 0.74 -26.48 -4.78
N GLY A 72 1.58 -26.67 -5.78
CA GLY A 72 2.06 -25.62 -6.67
C GLY A 72 0.97 -24.90 -7.47
N PHE A 73 1.09 -23.57 -7.54
CA PHE A 73 0.50 -22.71 -8.58
C PHE A 73 -0.85 -23.23 -9.13
N GLU A 74 -1.87 -23.33 -8.28
CA GLU A 74 -3.26 -23.28 -8.72
C GLU A 74 -3.74 -21.83 -8.93
N GLY A 75 -2.82 -20.93 -9.31
CA GLY A 75 -3.20 -19.73 -10.02
C GLY A 75 -3.73 -20.17 -11.37
N GLU A 76 -5.00 -19.89 -11.66
CA GLU A 76 -5.60 -20.07 -12.97
C GLU A 76 -4.64 -19.49 -14.02
N GLY A 77 -3.89 -20.36 -14.70
CA GLY A 77 -2.75 -19.96 -15.51
C GLY A 77 -3.16 -18.91 -16.54
N ASP A 78 -2.37 -17.83 -16.63
CA ASP A 78 -2.42 -16.80 -17.67
C ASP A 78 -3.82 -16.59 -18.28
N PHE A 79 -4.73 -16.00 -17.51
CA PHE A 79 -6.06 -15.69 -18.03
C PHE A 79 -5.98 -14.48 -18.97
N ILE A 80 -6.19 -14.71 -20.26
CA ILE A 80 -6.36 -13.63 -21.25
C ILE A 80 -7.80 -13.14 -21.18
N SER A 81 -7.99 -12.00 -20.51
CA SER A 81 -9.22 -11.23 -20.56
C SER A 81 -9.26 -10.38 -21.83
N LYS A 82 -10.44 -9.85 -22.18
CA LYS A 82 -10.64 -8.92 -23.31
C LYS A 82 -9.76 -7.65 -23.21
N PHE A 83 -9.22 -7.38 -22.01
CA PHE A 83 -8.34 -6.25 -21.70
C PHE A 83 -6.85 -6.60 -21.57
N GLY A 84 -6.45 -7.86 -21.78
CA GLY A 84 -5.05 -8.28 -21.74
C GLY A 84 -4.80 -9.53 -20.90
N LEU A 85 -3.51 -9.85 -20.73
CA LEU A 85 -3.04 -10.91 -19.84
C LEU A 85 -3.05 -10.39 -18.40
N GLN A 86 -3.85 -11.00 -17.52
CA GLN A 86 -3.84 -10.67 -16.10
C GLN A 86 -3.37 -11.88 -15.31
N ILE A 87 -2.19 -11.77 -14.70
CA ILE A 87 -1.63 -12.80 -13.82
C ILE A 87 -2.00 -12.41 -12.39
N LYS A 88 -2.90 -13.18 -11.78
CA LYS A 88 -3.28 -12.98 -10.37
C LYS A 88 -2.62 -14.07 -9.53
N ASP A 89 -1.56 -13.70 -8.83
CA ASP A 89 -0.93 -14.58 -7.86
C ASP A 89 -1.74 -14.57 -6.56
N GLN A 90 -2.15 -15.75 -6.11
CA GLN A 90 -2.91 -15.94 -4.87
C GLN A 90 -2.12 -16.78 -3.87
N ILE A 91 -2.25 -16.44 -2.59
CA ILE A 91 -1.60 -17.13 -1.48
C ILE A 91 -2.55 -17.21 -0.28
N THR A 92 -2.52 -18.33 0.43
CA THR A 92 -3.30 -18.51 1.66
C THR A 92 -2.37 -18.45 2.86
N PHE A 93 -2.58 -17.44 3.70
CA PHE A 93 -1.90 -17.28 4.97
C PHE A 93 -2.79 -17.77 6.12
N THR A 94 -2.22 -18.56 7.01
CA THR A 94 -2.88 -19.07 8.21
C THR A 94 -2.28 -18.42 9.45
N VAL A 95 -3.13 -17.86 10.31
CA VAL A 95 -2.72 -17.24 11.58
C VAL A 95 -3.47 -17.85 12.76
N ALA A 96 -2.81 -17.97 13.92
CA ALA A 96 -3.44 -18.46 15.13
C ALA A 96 -4.32 -17.39 15.79
N ARG A 97 -5.54 -17.76 16.21
CA ARG A 97 -6.53 -16.82 16.77
C ARG A 97 -6.05 -16.12 18.03
N ARG A 98 -5.50 -16.85 19.01
CA ARG A 98 -4.97 -16.20 20.21
C ARG A 98 -3.80 -15.26 19.92
N ARG A 99 -2.94 -15.58 18.95
CA ARG A 99 -1.85 -14.68 18.56
C ARG A 99 -2.39 -13.38 17.96
N TRP A 100 -3.46 -13.48 17.18
CA TRP A 100 -4.19 -12.32 16.68
C TRP A 100 -4.74 -11.43 17.79
N THR A 101 -5.45 -12.03 18.75
CA THR A 101 -6.01 -11.28 19.90
C THR A 101 -4.91 -10.64 20.76
N GLU A 102 -3.74 -11.26 20.88
CA GLU A 102 -2.57 -10.68 21.58
C GLU A 102 -1.96 -9.49 20.84
N LEU A 103 -2.02 -9.48 19.50
CA LEU A 103 -1.59 -8.35 18.68
C LEU A 103 -2.45 -7.12 18.95
N ASN A 104 -3.72 -7.35 19.31
CA ASN A 104 -4.70 -6.34 19.74
C ASN A 104 -4.75 -5.14 18.78
N VAL A 105 -4.82 -5.45 17.48
CA VAL A 105 -4.94 -4.44 16.42
C VAL A 105 -6.20 -3.62 16.69
N GLN A 106 -6.02 -2.31 16.83
CA GLN A 106 -7.12 -1.39 17.13
C GLN A 106 -7.80 -0.96 15.82
N GLY A 107 -9.13 -0.85 15.86
CA GLY A 107 -9.93 -0.30 14.75
C GLY A 107 -10.89 -1.32 14.14
N ASP A 108 -12.14 -0.89 13.94
CA ASP A 108 -13.16 -1.54 13.11
C ASP A 108 -13.28 -3.07 13.25
N GLY A 109 -13.38 -3.59 14.49
CA GLY A 109 -13.53 -5.04 14.72
C GLY A 109 -12.27 -5.88 14.53
N ARG A 110 -11.15 -5.31 14.07
CA ARG A 110 -9.88 -6.02 13.81
C ARG A 110 -9.21 -6.65 15.03
N ALA A 111 -9.68 -6.33 16.23
CA ALA A 111 -9.20 -6.96 17.46
C ALA A 111 -9.58 -8.46 17.52
N ASP A 112 -10.69 -8.84 16.88
CA ASP A 112 -11.23 -10.20 16.96
C ASP A 112 -10.80 -11.09 15.77
N ALA A 113 -10.65 -10.51 14.57
CA ALA A 113 -10.25 -11.21 13.36
C ALA A 113 -9.57 -10.27 12.34
N PRO A 114 -8.73 -10.79 11.42
CA PRO A 114 -8.29 -10.03 10.25
C PRO A 114 -9.48 -9.61 9.40
N HIS A 115 -9.35 -8.48 8.70
CA HIS A 115 -10.42 -7.93 7.86
C HIS A 115 -10.01 -7.93 6.38
N GLU A 116 -11.02 -7.98 5.53
CA GLU A 116 -10.86 -7.91 4.08
C GLU A 116 -10.35 -6.53 3.67
N GLY A 117 -9.51 -6.50 2.62
CA GLY A 117 -8.88 -5.29 2.11
C GLY A 117 -7.64 -4.83 2.88
N ASP A 118 -7.27 -5.48 3.98
CA ASP A 118 -6.00 -5.22 4.67
C ASP A 118 -4.81 -5.80 3.89
N LEU A 119 -3.60 -5.28 4.16
CA LEU A 119 -2.39 -5.70 3.46
C LEU A 119 -1.48 -6.56 4.34
N ILE A 120 -0.80 -7.50 3.70
CA ILE A 120 0.25 -8.33 4.27
C ILE A 120 1.51 -8.15 3.41
N TYR A 121 2.56 -7.59 4.01
CA TYR A 121 3.86 -7.48 3.38
C TYR A 121 4.73 -8.69 3.74
N PHE A 122 5.19 -9.40 2.71
CA PHE A 122 6.08 -10.53 2.86
C PHE A 122 7.54 -10.11 2.62
N PRO A 123 8.37 -9.99 3.67
CA PRO A 123 9.73 -9.47 3.54
C PRO A 123 10.68 -10.37 2.71
N THR A 124 10.37 -11.66 2.54
CA THR A 124 11.24 -12.57 1.77
C THR A 124 11.11 -12.37 0.27
N THR A 125 9.92 -12.00 -0.21
CA THR A 125 9.65 -11.77 -1.64
C THR A 125 9.49 -10.29 -1.97
N GLU A 126 9.57 -9.40 -0.98
CA GLU A 126 9.35 -7.96 -1.10
C GLU A 126 7.98 -7.63 -1.76
N ALA A 127 6.99 -8.50 -1.54
CA ALA A 127 5.68 -8.41 -2.18
C ALA A 127 4.59 -8.04 -1.16
N LEU A 128 3.63 -7.23 -1.61
CA LEU A 128 2.41 -6.90 -0.88
C LEU A 128 1.26 -7.80 -1.36
N PHE A 129 0.52 -8.35 -0.42
CA PHE A 129 -0.70 -9.12 -0.67
C PHE A 129 -1.88 -8.45 0.02
N GLN A 130 -3.02 -8.37 -0.67
CA GLN A 130 -4.28 -7.91 -0.12
C GLN A 130 -5.15 -9.08 0.29
N ILE A 131 -5.77 -9.01 1.47
CA ILE A 131 -6.73 -10.01 1.94
C ILE A 131 -8.03 -9.84 1.16
N LEU A 132 -8.44 -10.86 0.43
CA LEU A 132 -9.72 -10.90 -0.26
C LEU A 132 -10.82 -11.45 0.62
N PHE A 133 -10.53 -12.53 1.34
CA PHE A 133 -11.51 -13.24 2.14
C PHE A 133 -10.84 -13.87 3.36
N VAL A 134 -11.53 -13.81 4.49
CA VAL A 134 -11.12 -14.47 5.73
C VAL A 134 -12.06 -15.63 6.00
N GLU A 135 -11.54 -16.84 5.97
CA GLU A 135 -12.29 -18.03 6.40
C GLU A 135 -12.38 -18.03 7.94
N ASP A 136 -13.57 -17.69 8.43
CA ASP A 136 -13.92 -17.74 9.85
C ASP A 136 -14.83 -18.93 10.21
N GLU A 137 -15.08 -19.84 9.26
CA GLU A 137 -15.87 -21.05 9.45
C GLU A 137 -15.19 -22.30 8.90
N ALA A 138 -14.91 -23.26 9.77
CA ALA A 138 -14.51 -24.60 9.36
C ALA A 138 -15.75 -25.52 9.35
N VAL A 139 -15.94 -26.27 8.26
CA VAL A 139 -17.05 -27.24 8.10
C VAL A 139 -17.07 -28.28 9.23
N PHE A 140 -15.95 -28.50 9.93
CA PHE A 140 -15.87 -29.45 11.04
C PHE A 140 -15.07 -28.93 12.24
N TYR A 141 -15.79 -28.57 13.30
CA TYR A 141 -15.21 -28.20 14.60
C TYR A 141 -14.90 -29.45 15.43
N GLN A 142 -13.71 -30.05 15.24
CA GLN A 142 -13.27 -31.20 16.05
C GLN A 142 -13.27 -30.91 17.56
N THR A 143 -13.05 -29.64 17.92
CA THR A 143 -12.97 -29.14 19.30
C THR A 143 -13.98 -28.04 19.61
N GLY A 144 -15.07 -27.93 18.83
CA GLY A 144 -16.13 -26.93 19.08
C GLY A 144 -15.74 -25.45 18.92
N ALA A 145 -14.49 -25.14 18.54
CA ALA A 145 -13.99 -23.80 18.29
C ALA A 145 -12.88 -23.82 17.24
N LEU A 146 -12.85 -22.82 16.36
CA LEU A 146 -11.71 -22.57 15.47
C LEU A 146 -10.50 -22.13 16.28
N GLN A 147 -9.32 -22.51 15.82
CA GLN A 147 -8.03 -22.18 16.45
C GLN A 147 -7.13 -21.36 15.51
N THR A 148 -7.46 -21.33 14.22
CA THR A 148 -6.74 -20.58 13.19
C THR A 148 -7.73 -19.81 12.32
N TYR A 149 -7.26 -18.71 11.72
CA TYR A 149 -7.91 -18.02 10.61
C TYR A 149 -7.11 -18.28 9.35
N ASP A 150 -7.79 -18.64 8.27
CA ASP A 150 -7.18 -18.76 6.95
C ASP A 150 -7.58 -17.54 6.12
N MET A 151 -6.60 -16.83 5.59
CA MET A 151 -6.77 -15.60 4.81
C MET A 151 -6.37 -15.89 3.37
N LEU A 152 -7.31 -15.78 2.44
CA LEU A 152 -7.04 -15.83 1.02
C LEU A 152 -6.61 -14.44 0.57
N CYS A 153 -5.40 -14.35 0.03
CA CYS A 153 -4.80 -13.08 -0.36
C CYS A 153 -4.40 -13.11 -1.84
N GLU A 154 -4.48 -11.96 -2.51
CA GLU A 154 -3.97 -11.76 -3.87
C GLU A 154 -2.86 -10.70 -3.89
N MET A 155 -1.96 -10.74 -4.88
CA MET A 155 -0.93 -9.72 -5.02
C MET A 155 -1.55 -8.34 -5.18
N PHE A 156 -1.15 -7.40 -4.33
CA PHE A 156 -1.69 -6.06 -4.31
C PHE A 156 -1.18 -5.24 -5.50
N THR A 157 -2.11 -4.52 -6.15
CA THR A 157 -1.77 -3.54 -7.18
C THR A 157 -1.95 -2.14 -6.61
N TYR A 158 -0.91 -1.33 -6.69
CA TYR A 158 -0.96 0.07 -6.24
C TYR A 158 -1.92 0.88 -7.11
N SER A 159 -2.77 1.66 -6.47
CA SER A 159 -3.76 2.54 -7.09
C SER A 159 -3.92 3.80 -6.23
N ASP A 160 -2.82 4.52 -6.03
CA ASP A 160 -2.74 5.81 -5.31
C ASP A 160 -3.18 5.77 -3.83
N GLN A 161 -3.03 4.62 -3.16
CA GLN A 161 -3.21 4.54 -1.71
C GLN A 161 -2.00 5.14 -0.98
N SER A 162 -2.25 5.71 0.21
CA SER A 162 -1.18 6.28 1.03
C SER A 162 -0.59 5.24 1.99
N PHE A 163 0.74 5.09 2.00
CA PHE A 163 1.49 4.22 2.89
C PHE A 163 2.36 5.03 3.86
N ASN A 164 1.95 5.08 5.11
CA ASN A 164 2.74 5.64 6.21
C ASN A 164 2.83 4.63 7.34
N THR A 165 3.41 3.47 7.02
CA THR A 165 3.45 2.33 7.94
C THR A 165 4.58 2.46 8.96
N GLY A 166 5.56 3.34 8.70
CA GLY A 166 6.77 3.51 9.50
C GLY A 166 7.86 2.50 9.14
N ILE A 167 7.68 1.73 8.07
CA ILE A 167 8.64 0.77 7.55
C ILE A 167 9.09 1.24 6.17
N ASP A 168 10.34 1.69 6.08
CA ASP A 168 10.91 2.28 4.86
C ASP A 168 10.74 1.42 3.61
N THR A 169 10.73 0.09 3.73
CA THR A 169 10.56 -0.81 2.59
C THR A 169 9.14 -0.83 2.05
N ILE A 170 8.13 -0.70 2.92
CA ILE A 170 6.72 -0.65 2.52
C ILE A 170 6.42 0.74 1.97
N ASP A 171 6.84 1.78 2.68
CA ASP A 171 6.64 3.18 2.28
C ASP A 171 7.46 3.53 1.01
N ALA A 172 8.52 2.76 0.70
CA ALA A 172 9.23 2.86 -0.57
C ALA A 172 8.41 2.39 -1.78
N ILE A 173 7.44 1.48 -1.59
CA ILE A 173 6.60 0.98 -2.70
C ILE A 173 5.70 2.10 -3.22
N GLU A 174 5.11 2.89 -2.32
CA GLU A 174 4.38 4.10 -2.70
C GLU A 174 5.31 5.07 -3.43
N ARG A 175 6.50 5.38 -2.89
CA ARG A 175 7.44 6.29 -3.55
C ARG A 175 7.90 5.84 -4.93
N ALA A 176 7.90 4.53 -5.19
CA ALA A 176 8.31 3.98 -6.48
C ALA A 176 7.19 3.92 -7.52
N GLN A 177 5.92 3.89 -7.09
CA GLN A 177 4.77 3.69 -7.98
C GLN A 177 3.82 4.90 -8.03
N SER A 178 3.94 5.83 -7.09
CA SER A 178 3.14 7.04 -7.01
C SER A 178 3.53 8.03 -8.10
N TYR A 179 2.54 8.78 -8.58
CA TYR A 179 2.76 9.90 -9.46
C TYR A 179 3.68 10.93 -8.79
N SER A 180 4.85 11.13 -9.39
CA SER A 180 5.84 12.10 -8.91
C SER A 180 5.99 13.29 -9.85
N ILE A 181 6.49 14.42 -9.34
CA ILE A 181 6.96 15.55 -10.15
C ILE A 181 8.37 15.94 -9.69
N ASP A 182 9.27 16.13 -10.65
CA ASP A 182 10.61 16.65 -10.43
C ASP A 182 10.60 18.19 -10.46
N PHE A 183 11.06 18.77 -9.37
CA PHE A 183 11.26 20.20 -9.21
C PHE A 183 12.75 20.51 -9.22
N THR A 184 13.16 21.36 -10.16
CA THR A 184 14.51 21.94 -10.15
C THR A 184 14.52 23.15 -9.22
N MET A 185 15.37 23.12 -8.20
CA MET A 185 15.49 24.15 -7.17
C MET A 185 16.64 25.12 -7.46
N ASP A 186 16.44 26.40 -7.13
CA ASP A 186 17.46 27.44 -7.22
C ASP A 186 18.07 27.78 -5.85
N THR A 187 17.68 28.92 -5.28
CA THR A 187 18.28 29.48 -4.08
C THR A 187 17.58 28.92 -2.85
N GLY A 188 18.36 28.40 -1.91
CA GLY A 188 17.83 27.81 -0.70
C GLY A 188 18.90 27.33 0.28
N SER A 189 18.44 26.72 1.37
CA SER A 189 19.29 26.19 2.43
C SER A 189 18.70 24.92 3.03
N GLY A 190 19.57 24.00 3.45
CA GLY A 190 19.19 22.74 4.08
C GLY A 190 19.16 21.57 3.10
N ASN A 191 18.86 20.37 3.60
CA ASN A 191 18.64 19.18 2.77
C ASN A 191 17.30 18.59 3.16
N TYR A 192 16.47 18.28 2.17
CA TYR A 192 15.21 17.60 2.44
C TYR A 192 15.49 16.17 2.91
N THR A 193 14.67 15.71 3.85
CA THR A 193 14.66 14.32 4.30
C THR A 193 13.60 13.54 3.54
N VAL A 194 13.96 12.37 3.02
CA VAL A 194 13.03 11.51 2.28
C VAL A 194 11.87 11.07 3.21
N GLY A 195 10.65 11.08 2.71
CA GLY A 195 9.42 10.79 3.46
C GLY A 195 8.90 11.97 4.30
N GLU A 196 9.52 13.16 4.23
CA GLU A 196 9.00 14.33 4.92
C GLU A 196 7.90 15.04 4.13
N GLN A 197 6.98 15.68 4.85
CA GLN A 197 6.01 16.59 4.26
C GLN A 197 6.67 17.94 3.95
N VAL A 198 6.40 18.44 2.75
CA VAL A 198 6.76 19.78 2.31
C VAL A 198 5.52 20.62 2.08
N TYR A 199 5.64 21.92 2.28
CA TYR A 199 4.52 22.85 2.12
C TYR A 199 4.96 24.18 1.52
N GLN A 200 3.99 24.89 0.92
CA GLN A 200 4.12 26.31 0.59
C GLN A 200 3.14 27.13 1.41
N GLY A 201 3.64 28.13 2.15
CA GLY A 201 2.82 29.02 2.96
C GLY A 201 3.45 29.36 4.30
N ALA A 202 2.67 29.99 5.19
CA ALA A 202 3.15 30.44 6.49
C ALA A 202 3.38 29.29 7.50
N SER A 203 2.64 28.18 7.38
CA SER A 203 2.78 26.98 8.24
C SER A 203 2.12 25.77 7.59
N LEU A 204 2.56 24.55 7.95
CA LEU A 204 1.98 23.28 7.49
C LEU A 204 0.46 23.20 7.72
N ALA A 205 -0.03 23.76 8.83
CA ALA A 205 -1.46 23.72 9.19
C ALA A 205 -2.33 24.65 8.33
N ALA A 206 -1.77 25.75 7.80
CA ALA A 206 -2.48 26.73 6.98
C ALA A 206 -2.15 26.60 5.48
N ALA A 207 -1.20 25.74 5.11
CA ALA A 207 -0.79 25.55 3.73
C ALA A 207 -1.86 24.78 2.95
N THR A 208 -2.28 25.38 1.83
CA THR A 208 -3.16 24.75 0.84
C THR A 208 -2.39 23.91 -0.17
N VAL A 209 -1.05 24.09 -0.22
CA VAL A 209 -0.16 23.35 -1.12
C VAL A 209 0.78 22.51 -0.28
N LYS A 210 0.71 21.20 -0.45
CA LYS A 210 1.50 20.20 0.28
C LYS A 210 1.99 19.11 -0.68
N GLY A 211 3.05 18.43 -0.31
CA GLY A 211 3.54 17.23 -0.97
C GLY A 211 4.47 16.46 -0.05
N GLU A 212 4.91 15.30 -0.51
CA GLU A 212 5.82 14.44 0.23
C GLU A 212 7.10 14.21 -0.58
N VAL A 213 8.25 14.21 0.09
CA VAL A 213 9.55 14.05 -0.56
C VAL A 213 9.84 12.59 -0.88
N ALA A 214 9.75 12.21 -2.14
CA ALA A 214 10.14 10.87 -2.59
C ALA A 214 11.66 10.74 -2.75
N SER A 215 12.34 11.76 -3.28
CA SER A 215 13.81 11.83 -3.32
C SER A 215 14.35 13.27 -3.38
N TRP A 216 15.59 13.47 -2.91
CA TRP A 216 16.30 14.75 -2.96
C TRP A 216 17.76 14.56 -3.37
N ASN A 217 18.19 15.26 -4.42
CA ASN A 217 19.59 15.34 -4.82
C ASN A 217 20.14 16.75 -4.55
N ALA A 218 21.03 16.86 -3.55
CA ALA A 218 21.62 18.13 -3.14
C ALA A 218 22.66 18.69 -4.14
N ALA A 219 23.23 17.86 -5.01
CA ALA A 219 24.22 18.30 -6.00
C ALA A 219 23.54 18.95 -7.21
N ASP A 220 22.50 18.30 -7.72
CA ASP A 220 21.73 18.77 -8.88
C ASP A 220 20.52 19.63 -8.48
N LYS A 221 20.27 19.77 -7.17
CA LYS A 221 19.14 20.51 -6.57
C LYS A 221 17.78 20.06 -7.12
N LEU A 222 17.62 18.76 -7.26
CA LEU A 222 16.42 18.15 -7.82
C LEU A 222 15.60 17.51 -6.70
N LEU A 223 14.36 17.98 -6.53
CA LEU A 223 13.41 17.48 -5.54
C LEU A 223 12.29 16.75 -6.25
N ASN A 224 12.14 15.47 -5.97
CA ASN A 224 11.03 14.67 -6.45
C ASN A 224 9.94 14.63 -5.38
N LEU A 225 8.75 15.11 -5.73
CA LEU A 225 7.59 15.17 -4.84
C LEU A 225 6.47 14.23 -5.31
N ILE A 226 5.84 13.57 -4.35
CA ILE A 226 4.65 12.71 -4.52
C ILE A 226 3.51 13.21 -3.62
N ASN A 227 2.32 12.61 -3.73
CA ASN A 227 1.14 12.91 -2.89
C ASN A 227 0.82 14.41 -2.82
N MET A 228 0.95 15.10 -3.95
CA MET A 228 0.83 16.55 -4.00
C MET A 228 -0.62 16.98 -3.91
N THR A 229 -0.92 17.82 -2.93
CA THR A 229 -2.22 18.52 -2.82
C THR A 229 -2.03 19.97 -3.22
N GLY A 230 -2.71 20.41 -4.28
CA GLY A 230 -2.61 21.77 -4.81
C GLY A 230 -1.40 21.99 -5.73
N ASN A 231 -1.33 23.17 -6.36
CA ASN A 231 -0.29 23.49 -7.32
C ASN A 231 0.84 24.29 -6.67
N PHE A 232 2.06 23.76 -6.77
CA PHE A 232 3.26 24.48 -6.34
C PHE A 232 3.52 25.69 -7.25
N SER A 233 3.78 26.85 -6.63
CA SER A 233 4.11 28.09 -7.32
C SER A 233 5.59 28.41 -7.17
N GLY A 234 6.25 28.85 -8.24
CA GLY A 234 7.64 29.32 -8.17
C GLY A 234 7.86 30.61 -7.39
N THR A 235 6.78 31.29 -6.96
CA THR A 235 6.86 32.54 -6.20
C THR A 235 7.12 32.32 -4.71
N VAL A 236 6.81 31.12 -4.18
CA VAL A 236 6.93 30.78 -2.77
C VAL A 236 7.89 29.61 -2.61
N ASN A 237 8.76 29.66 -1.61
CA ASN A 237 9.68 28.57 -1.36
C ASN A 237 8.93 27.31 -0.87
N ILE A 238 9.44 26.15 -1.26
CA ILE A 238 9.03 24.87 -0.68
C ILE A 238 9.76 24.73 0.66
N VAL A 239 9.03 24.52 1.75
CA VAL A 239 9.59 24.35 3.09
C VAL A 239 9.35 22.92 3.58
N GLY A 240 10.41 22.23 4.01
CA GLY A 240 10.33 20.92 4.65
C GLY A 240 9.93 21.03 6.11
N ASP A 241 8.99 20.21 6.56
CA ASP A 241 8.47 20.24 7.93
C ASP A 241 9.50 19.75 8.95
N SER A 242 10.20 18.64 8.65
CA SER A 242 11.17 18.03 9.56
C SER A 242 12.57 18.60 9.40
N SER A 243 12.99 18.85 8.16
CA SER A 243 14.33 19.35 7.83
C SER A 243 14.46 20.87 7.94
N SER A 244 13.33 21.60 7.96
CA SER A 244 13.31 23.07 7.77
C SER A 244 14.04 23.54 6.51
N ALA A 245 14.28 22.64 5.54
CA ALA A 245 14.92 22.98 4.28
C ALA A 245 14.00 23.91 3.48
N THR A 246 14.56 24.94 2.87
CA THR A 246 13.79 25.92 2.11
C THR A 246 14.47 26.22 0.79
N TYR A 247 13.76 26.02 -0.32
CA TYR A 247 14.26 26.29 -1.67
C TYR A 247 13.20 26.96 -2.54
N SER A 248 13.62 27.89 -3.39
CA SER A 248 12.80 28.46 -4.46
C SER A 248 12.80 27.55 -5.68
N ILE A 249 11.67 27.46 -6.38
CA ILE A 249 11.53 26.63 -7.58
C ILE A 249 12.05 27.41 -8.81
N THR A 250 12.93 26.80 -9.60
CA THR A 250 13.36 27.31 -10.91
C THR A 250 12.39 26.92 -12.00
N SER A 251 12.09 25.62 -12.06
CA SER A 251 11.27 25.01 -13.08
C SER A 251 10.76 23.66 -12.59
N PHE A 252 9.63 23.25 -13.12
CA PHE A 252 9.08 21.91 -12.98
C PHE A 252 8.38 21.58 -14.30
N ASP A 253 8.41 20.31 -14.68
CA ASP A 253 7.70 19.83 -15.86
C ASP A 253 6.78 18.69 -15.44
N ALA A 254 5.51 19.01 -15.21
CA ALA A 254 4.52 18.03 -14.80
C ALA A 254 4.21 16.98 -15.89
N GLN A 255 4.49 17.29 -17.17
CA GLN A 255 4.17 16.42 -18.30
C GLN A 255 5.27 15.40 -18.56
N SER A 256 6.54 15.77 -18.33
CA SER A 256 7.67 14.83 -18.44
C SER A 256 7.97 14.06 -17.16
N SER A 257 7.62 14.60 -15.98
CA SER A 257 8.01 14.03 -14.69
C SER A 257 7.03 13.01 -14.12
N ALA A 258 5.88 12.80 -14.77
CA ALA A 258 4.92 11.78 -14.39
C ALA A 258 5.59 10.40 -14.40
N ALA A 259 5.96 9.90 -13.22
CA ALA A 259 6.32 8.51 -13.03
C ALA A 259 5.04 7.67 -13.17
N ASP A 260 4.52 7.54 -14.38
CA ASP A 260 3.42 6.64 -14.66
C ASP A 260 4.03 5.27 -15.01
N THR A 261 4.11 4.41 -13.99
CA THR A 261 4.64 3.05 -14.12
C THR A 261 3.77 2.13 -14.99
N ALA A 262 2.65 2.61 -15.55
CA ALA A 262 1.81 1.83 -16.46
C ALA A 262 2.03 2.13 -17.96
N ALA A 263 2.66 3.25 -18.33
CA ALA A 263 3.04 3.53 -19.70
C ALA A 263 4.09 4.63 -19.72
N SER A 264 5.25 4.34 -20.30
CA SER A 264 6.35 5.29 -20.46
C SER A 264 5.87 6.61 -21.09
N ALA A 265 5.56 7.63 -20.29
CA ALA A 265 5.40 9.04 -20.68
C ALA A 265 4.92 9.32 -22.13
N ASP A 266 3.91 8.59 -22.63
CA ASP A 266 3.46 8.70 -24.01
C ASP A 266 2.88 10.10 -24.27
N ASN A 267 2.48 10.83 -23.23
CA ASN A 267 1.97 12.20 -23.38
C ASN A 267 3.00 13.15 -24.01
N ALA A 268 4.29 13.03 -23.65
CA ALA A 268 5.34 13.84 -24.26
C ALA A 268 5.64 13.39 -25.70
N GLU A 269 5.62 12.08 -25.96
CA GLU A 269 5.80 11.54 -27.31
C GLU A 269 4.61 11.86 -28.23
N ILE A 270 3.38 11.76 -27.72
CA ILE A 270 2.14 12.11 -28.41
C ILE A 270 2.11 13.60 -28.73
N GLU A 271 2.51 14.47 -27.81
CA GLU A 271 2.58 15.91 -28.07
C GLU A 271 3.68 16.24 -29.08
N ALA A 272 4.88 15.67 -28.94
CA ALA A 272 5.95 15.85 -29.93
C ALA A 272 5.55 15.32 -31.32
N ALA A 273 4.82 14.21 -31.39
CA ALA A 273 4.26 13.68 -32.62
C ALA A 273 3.13 14.55 -33.17
N ALA A 274 2.28 15.13 -32.31
CA ALA A 274 1.20 16.04 -32.70
C ALA A 274 1.74 17.36 -33.25
N ASP A 275 2.76 17.94 -32.63
CA ASP A 275 3.46 19.13 -33.11
C ASP A 275 4.13 18.89 -34.48
N ALA A 276 4.54 17.66 -34.76
CA ALA A 276 5.05 17.28 -36.07
C ALA A 276 3.96 17.10 -37.15
N ILE A 277 2.67 16.97 -36.77
CA ILE A 277 1.55 16.79 -37.72
C ILE A 277 1.09 18.12 -38.31
N ILE A 278 1.12 19.22 -37.55
CA ILE A 278 0.67 20.54 -38.02
C ILE A 278 1.84 21.54 -37.96
N ASP A 279 2.39 21.85 -39.14
CA ASP A 279 3.46 22.82 -39.30
C ASP A 279 2.93 24.26 -39.27
N PHE A 280 3.21 24.97 -38.19
CA PHE A 280 2.88 26.40 -38.03
C PHE A 280 4.02 27.34 -38.45
N THR A 281 5.14 26.82 -38.96
CA THR A 281 6.30 27.64 -39.35
C THR A 281 6.11 28.35 -40.69
N GLU A 282 5.28 27.81 -41.58
CA GLU A 282 4.94 28.38 -42.90
C GLU A 282 3.51 28.99 -42.94
N GLY A 283 3.15 29.81 -41.95
CA GLY A 283 1.88 30.56 -41.95
C GLY A 283 0.65 29.73 -41.62
N ASN A 284 -0.52 30.37 -41.43
CA ASN A 284 -1.72 29.70 -40.93
C ASN A 284 -2.12 28.51 -41.83
N PRO A 285 -2.02 27.25 -41.36
CA PRO A 285 -2.32 26.07 -42.16
C PRO A 285 -3.82 25.94 -42.47
N PHE A 286 -4.66 26.74 -41.81
CA PHE A 286 -6.11 26.79 -42.01
C PHE A 286 -6.57 27.94 -42.94
N GLY A 287 -5.62 28.65 -43.57
CA GLY A 287 -5.89 29.71 -44.54
C GLY A 287 -6.07 31.11 -43.93
N SER A 288 -5.94 32.14 -44.77
CA SER A 288 -6.23 33.54 -44.41
C SER A 288 -7.70 33.86 -44.65
N LEU A 289 -8.34 34.58 -43.72
CA LEU A 289 -9.65 35.21 -43.93
C LEU A 289 -9.62 36.24 -45.06
#